data_AF-A0AAU6AGN9-F1
#
_entry.id   AF-A0AAU6AGN9-F1
#
_cell.length_a   1.000
_cell.length_b   1.000
_cell.length_c   1.000
_cell.angle_alpha   90.00
_cell.angle_beta   90.00
_cell.angle_gamma   90.00
#
_symmetry.space_group_name_H-M   'P 1'
#
loop_
_entity.id
_entity.type
_entity.pdbx_description
1 polymer ?
#
loop_
_entity_poly.entity_id
_entity_poly.type
_entity_poly.pdbx_seq_one_letter_code
_entity_poly.pdbx_strand_id
1 'polypeptide(L)'
;MPRGTYAPNLRLSEFSNDVPGFTVHPDDMIGTERHPDLMRSIGCCQGPAGGDGLNLLCQDCGAEVATWQADCYTQNQVILGPAAVCLSFSDD
;
A
#
# COMPACT_ATOMS: atom_id res chain seq x y z
N MET A 1 -2.09 8.39 7.56
CA MET A 1 -0.76 8.89 7.99
C MET A 1 -0.58 10.31 7.49
N PRO A 2 0.01 11.24 8.26
CA PRO A 2 0.39 12.55 7.72
C PRO A 2 1.33 12.40 6.51
N ARG A 3 1.23 13.31 5.54
CA ARG A 3 2.14 13.33 4.38
C ARG A 3 3.60 13.51 4.81
N GLY A 4 4.50 12.84 4.12
CA GLY A 4 5.94 12.86 4.42
C GLY A 4 6.34 12.05 5.66
N THR A 5 5.44 11.22 6.18
CA THR A 5 5.72 10.33 7.32
C THR A 5 5.33 8.90 6.98
N TYR A 6 5.92 7.94 7.70
CA TYR A 6 5.58 6.54 7.60
C TYR A 6 5.43 5.90 8.98
N ALA A 7 4.67 4.81 9.04
CA ALA A 7 4.59 3.97 10.24
C ALA A 7 4.77 2.49 9.87
N PRO A 8 5.61 1.73 10.60
CA PRO A 8 5.69 0.30 10.42
C PRO A 8 4.46 -0.38 11.02
N ASN A 9 3.77 -1.20 10.21
CA ASN A 9 2.74 -2.12 10.67
C ASN A 9 3.23 -3.55 10.47
N LEU A 10 3.99 -4.08 11.42
CA LEU A 10 4.56 -5.43 11.35
C LEU A 10 3.89 -6.40 12.32
N ARG A 11 2.84 -5.96 13.04
CA ARG A 11 2.09 -6.77 14.01
C ARG A 11 0.63 -6.75 13.63
N LEU A 12 0.22 -7.82 12.95
CA LEU A 12 -1.15 -7.98 12.51
C LEU A 12 -2.04 -8.33 13.70
N SER A 13 -3.17 -7.64 13.81
CA SER A 13 -4.26 -8.07 14.67
C SER A 13 -5.10 -9.10 13.92
N GLU A 14 -5.52 -10.16 14.60
CA GLU A 14 -6.38 -11.20 14.01
C GLU A 14 -7.80 -10.69 13.66
N PHE A 15 -8.15 -9.48 14.12
CA PHE A 15 -9.48 -8.89 13.97
C PHE A 15 -9.53 -7.69 13.03
N SER A 16 -8.44 -7.37 12.34
CA SER A 16 -8.34 -6.23 11.43
C SER A 16 -7.90 -6.66 10.04
N ASN A 17 -8.30 -5.89 9.03
CA ASN A 17 -7.80 -6.01 7.65
C ASN A 17 -6.41 -5.37 7.52
N ASP A 18 -5.54 -5.61 8.50
CA ASP A 18 -4.22 -5.02 8.54
C ASP A 18 -3.33 -5.71 7.50
N VAL A 19 -2.65 -4.90 6.70
CA VAL A 19 -1.65 -5.36 5.74
C VAL A 19 -0.27 -5.12 6.35
N PRO A 20 0.62 -6.13 6.40
CA PRO A 20 1.95 -5.94 6.95
C PRO A 20 2.81 -5.09 6.03
N GLY A 21 3.52 -4.10 6.58
CA GLY A 21 4.42 -3.25 5.79
C GLY A 21 4.66 -1.88 6.39
N PHE A 22 4.93 -0.91 5.51
CA PHE A 22 5.16 0.49 5.90
C PHE A 22 4.02 1.36 5.37
N THR A 23 3.20 1.89 6.27
CA THR A 23 2.05 2.71 5.92
C THR A 23 2.49 4.14 5.63
N VAL A 24 2.06 4.68 4.50
CA VAL A 24 2.29 6.07 4.06
C VAL A 24 0.96 6.73 3.68
N HIS A 25 0.96 8.05 3.49
CA HIS A 25 -0.19 8.74 2.91
C HIS A 25 -0.33 8.36 1.42
N PRO A 26 -1.54 8.13 0.88
CA PRO A 26 -1.71 7.79 -0.54
C PRO A 26 -1.06 8.77 -1.52
N ASP A 27 -1.17 10.08 -1.26
CA ASP A 27 -0.52 11.14 -2.07
C ASP A 27 1.01 11.10 -2.08
N ASP A 28 1.65 10.36 -1.17
CA ASP A 28 3.11 10.20 -1.17
C ASP A 28 3.54 9.07 -2.14
N MET A 29 2.59 8.29 -2.67
CA MET A 29 2.84 7.19 -3.61
C MET A 29 2.85 7.68 -5.05
N ILE A 30 3.95 8.34 -5.43
CA ILE A 30 4.18 8.84 -6.80
C ILE A 30 4.83 7.74 -7.65
N GLY A 31 4.56 7.73 -8.96
CA GLY A 31 5.19 6.78 -9.89
C GLY A 31 4.61 5.36 -9.79
N THR A 32 3.39 5.22 -9.25
CA THR A 32 2.68 3.94 -9.21
C THR A 32 1.37 3.95 -9.97
N GLU A 33 0.98 2.78 -10.46
CA GLU A 33 -0.30 2.54 -11.09
C GLU A 33 -1.04 1.37 -10.44
N ARG A 34 -2.34 1.25 -10.69
CA ARG A 34 -3.14 0.13 -10.19
C ARG A 34 -2.81 -1.14 -10.94
N HIS A 35 -2.77 -2.25 -10.21
CA HIS A 35 -2.63 -3.57 -10.81
C HIS A 35 -3.77 -3.84 -11.81
N PRO A 36 -3.49 -4.34 -13.03
CA PRO A 36 -4.49 -4.51 -14.08
C PRO A 36 -5.48 -5.65 -13.80
N ASP A 37 -5.07 -6.67 -13.03
CA ASP A 37 -5.99 -7.68 -12.51
C ASP A 37 -6.95 -7.06 -11.49
N LEU A 38 -8.23 -7.02 -11.85
CA LEU A 38 -9.31 -6.51 -11.01
C LEU A 38 -9.46 -7.30 -9.71
N MET A 39 -9.04 -8.57 -9.68
CA MET A 39 -9.07 -9.37 -8.45
C MET A 39 -8.13 -8.83 -7.38
N ARG A 40 -7.14 -7.99 -7.73
CA ARG A 40 -6.25 -7.30 -6.77
C ARG A 40 -6.87 -6.05 -6.16
N SER A 41 -8.01 -5.60 -6.67
CA SER A 41 -8.66 -4.35 -6.26
C SER A 41 -10.11 -4.57 -5.82
N ILE A 42 -10.41 -5.73 -5.23
CA ILE A 42 -11.75 -6.03 -4.72
C ILE A 42 -11.98 -5.18 -3.47
N GLY A 43 -13.18 -4.60 -3.40
CA GLY A 43 -13.64 -3.87 -2.24
C GLY A 43 -14.98 -3.18 -2.50
N CYS A 44 -15.46 -2.47 -1.50
CA CYS A 44 -16.71 -1.73 -1.58
C CYS A 44 -16.52 -0.30 -2.12
N CYS A 45 -17.60 0.31 -2.61
CA CYS A 45 -17.59 1.72 -3.02
C CYS A 45 -16.50 2.08 -4.05
N GLN A 46 -16.19 1.14 -4.97
CA GLN A 46 -15.18 1.29 -6.04
C GLN A 46 -13.73 1.48 -5.53
N GLY A 47 -13.46 1.23 -4.25
CA GLY A 47 -12.13 1.25 -3.66
C GLY A 47 -11.64 -0.15 -3.29
N PRO A 48 -10.32 -0.40 -3.27
CA PRO A 48 -9.74 -1.67 -2.84
C PRO A 48 -9.80 -1.82 -1.31
N ALA A 49 -10.13 -3.02 -0.82
CA ALA A 49 -10.08 -3.38 0.60
C ALA A 49 -8.65 -3.73 1.08
N GLY A 50 -7.75 -4.05 0.14
CA GLY A 50 -6.35 -4.41 0.39
C GLY A 50 -6.11 -5.83 0.91
N GLY A 51 -7.14 -6.68 0.96
CA GLY A 51 -7.00 -8.09 1.35
C GLY A 51 -6.42 -8.99 0.25
N ASP A 52 -6.46 -8.55 -1.02
CA ASP A 52 -6.13 -9.38 -2.18
C ASP A 52 -4.65 -9.31 -2.59
N GLY A 53 -3.79 -8.83 -1.69
CA GLY A 53 -2.36 -8.68 -1.89
C GLY A 53 -1.95 -7.29 -2.40
N LEU A 54 -0.78 -7.23 -3.03
CA LEU A 54 -0.23 -5.99 -3.58
C LEU A 54 -1.03 -5.58 -4.82
N ASN A 55 -1.43 -4.32 -4.88
CA ASN A 55 -2.32 -3.79 -5.91
C ASN A 55 -1.84 -2.46 -6.52
N LEU A 56 -0.66 -2.00 -6.11
CA LEU A 56 0.08 -0.92 -6.74
C LEU A 56 1.37 -1.45 -7.34
N LEU A 57 1.58 -1.10 -8.61
CA LEU A 57 2.76 -1.44 -9.41
C LEU A 57 3.64 -0.21 -9.58
N CYS A 58 4.95 -0.40 -9.64
CA CYS A 58 5.87 0.60 -10.15
C CYS A 58 5.57 0.86 -11.64
N GLN A 59 5.34 2.12 -12.02
CA GLN A 59 5.03 2.49 -13.41
C GLN A 59 6.17 2.17 -14.38
N ASP A 60 7.42 2.18 -13.91
CA ASP A 60 8.59 2.00 -14.80
C ASP A 60 8.91 0.53 -15.10
N CYS A 61 8.74 -0.36 -14.12
CA CYS A 61 9.15 -1.77 -14.25
C CYS A 61 8.02 -2.79 -14.04
N GLY A 62 6.82 -2.34 -13.64
CA GLY A 62 5.66 -3.19 -13.39
C GLY A 62 5.76 -4.06 -12.14
N ALA A 63 6.77 -3.87 -11.28
CA ALA A 63 6.90 -4.63 -10.05
C ALA A 63 5.79 -4.27 -9.05
N GLU A 64 5.21 -5.27 -8.38
CA GLU A 64 4.31 -5.06 -7.24
C GLU A 64 5.07 -4.44 -6.06
N VAL A 65 4.63 -3.27 -5.59
CA VAL A 65 5.35 -2.51 -4.55
C VAL A 65 4.53 -2.21 -3.31
N ALA A 66 3.21 -2.11 -3.42
CA ALA A 66 2.35 -1.72 -2.30
C ALA A 66 0.92 -2.24 -2.43
N THR A 67 0.21 -2.19 -1.30
CA THR A 67 -1.24 -2.35 -1.21
C THR A 67 -1.88 -1.02 -0.87
N TRP A 68 -2.81 -0.56 -1.69
CA TRP A 68 -3.71 0.54 -1.42
C TRP A 68 -5.01 0.01 -0.81
N GLN A 69 -5.41 0.61 0.30
CA GLN A 69 -6.73 0.50 0.90
C GLN A 69 -7.46 1.82 0.70
N ALA A 70 -8.67 1.76 0.17
CA ALA A 70 -9.53 2.94 -0.03
C ALA A 70 -11.01 2.57 -0.21
N ASP A 71 -11.42 1.38 0.24
CA ASP A 71 -12.84 1.07 0.29
C ASP A 71 -13.53 1.80 1.44
N CYS A 72 -14.87 1.80 1.45
CA CYS A 72 -15.64 2.55 2.45
C CYS A 72 -15.64 1.94 3.87
N TYR A 73 -15.00 0.78 4.08
CA TYR A 73 -14.87 0.12 5.39
C TYR A 73 -13.43 0.04 5.90
N THR A 74 -12.45 0.39 5.07
CA THR A 74 -11.02 0.38 5.37
C THR A 74 -10.48 1.80 5.47
N GLN A 75 -9.24 1.92 5.93
CA GLN A 75 -8.55 3.19 5.96
C GLN A 75 -8.14 3.59 4.54
N ASN A 76 -8.17 4.89 4.23
CA ASN A 76 -7.56 5.40 3.00
C ASN A 76 -6.04 5.54 3.19
N GLN A 77 -5.29 4.47 2.89
CA GLN A 77 -3.86 4.37 3.16
C GLN A 77 -3.14 3.47 2.17
N VAL A 78 -1.83 3.67 2.00
CA VAL A 78 -0.97 2.80 1.21
C VAL A 78 0.03 2.10 2.13
N ILE A 79 0.20 0.80 1.96
CA ILE A 79 1.13 -0.04 2.70
C ILE A 79 2.17 -0.58 1.73
N LEU A 80 3.41 -0.08 1.84
CA LEU A 80 4.54 -0.58 1.07
C LEU A 80 4.92 -1.98 1.54
N GLY A 81 5.07 -2.90 0.59
CA GLY A 81 5.53 -4.26 0.87
C GLY A 81 6.94 -4.24 1.46
N PRO A 82 7.25 -4.97 2.55
CA PRO A 82 8.58 -4.93 3.17
C PRO A 82 9.74 -5.20 2.22
N ALA A 83 9.55 -6.09 1.24
CA ALA A 83 10.56 -6.43 0.24
C ALA A 83 10.79 -5.34 -0.82
N ALA A 84 9.84 -4.42 -0.98
CA ALA A 84 9.94 -3.30 -1.91
C ALA A 84 10.59 -2.05 -1.29
N VAL A 85 10.85 -2.08 0.02
CA VAL A 85 11.45 -0.96 0.75
C VAL A 85 12.92 -1.26 1.03
N CYS A 86 13.79 -0.34 0.63
CA CYS A 86 15.20 -0.34 0.97
C CYS A 86 15.53 0.87 1.83
N LEU A 87 16.53 0.74 2.70
CA LEU A 87 17.10 1.90 3.38
C LEU A 87 17.82 2.76 2.35
N SER A 88 17.36 3.99 2.14
CA SER A 88 18.13 5.00 1.45
C SER A 88 19.04 5.69 2.45
N PHE A 89 20.35 5.55 2.28
CA PHE A 89 21.31 6.40 2.95
C PHE A 89 21.56 7.60 2.04
N SER A 90 21.02 8.75 2.42
CA SER A 90 21.56 10.02 1.94
C SER A 90 22.79 10.27 2.81
N ASP A 91 24.00 10.20 2.23
CA ASP A 91 25.14 10.82 2.89
C ASP A 91 24.85 12.33 2.91
N ASP A 92 24.53 12.88 4.09
CA ASP A 92 24.49 14.33 4.33
C ASP A 92 25.89 14.93 4.22
#